data_AF-A0A1I0SDJ4-F1
#
_entry.id   AF-A0A1I0SDJ4-F1
#
_cell.length_a   1.000
_cell.length_b   1.000
_cell.length_c   1.000
_cell.angle_alpha   90.00
_cell.angle_beta   90.00
_cell.angle_gamma   90.00
#
_symmetry.space_group_name_H-M   'P 1'
#
loop_
_entity.id
_entity.type
_entity.pdbx_description
1 polymer ?
#
loop_
_entity_poly.entity_id
_entity_poly.type
_entity_poly.pdbx_seq_one_letter_code
_entity_poly.pdbx_strand_id
1 'polypeptide(L)'
;MRNIRYRLNEDRSTLLSVVLLLSLTACHQNRIEEPDTIAVAAPSEKVQPLTEEEDSLQEVKRNISWDQIEVFVFSQARINNKVPLFTTKARLETAIGTADSVISARGEDICGSQFEDDFDFLYKEGATFELCKDSLACEELVFNAHNSLTWGKITFTRNTTWENIKQLFPNAVLQAENEGRRDMITLRDAYSKDSDSSVKLYFEDGKLVRIINFIPC
;
A
#
# COMPACT_ATOMS: atom_id res chain seq x y z
N MET A 1 -49.63 21.77 -28.21
CA MET A 1 -50.42 22.61 -27.28
C MET A 1 -50.94 21.75 -26.13
N ARG A 2 -50.47 22.04 -24.90
CA ARG A 2 -51.10 21.82 -23.56
C ARG A 2 -50.09 21.35 -22.49
N ASN A 3 -49.59 22.36 -21.78
CA ASN A 3 -49.45 22.51 -20.34
C ASN A 3 -48.53 21.59 -19.51
N ILE A 4 -47.39 22.21 -19.19
CA ILE A 4 -46.53 22.08 -18.02
C ILE A 4 -47.33 22.15 -16.70
N ARG A 5 -46.95 21.32 -15.71
CA ARG A 5 -46.94 21.70 -14.27
C ARG A 5 -45.74 21.05 -13.57
N TYR A 6 -44.78 21.88 -13.19
CA TYR A 6 -43.73 21.55 -12.22
C TYR A 6 -44.32 21.60 -10.80
N ARG A 7 -43.96 20.66 -9.94
CA ARG A 7 -44.06 20.81 -8.48
C ARG A 7 -42.65 20.98 -7.92
N LEU A 8 -42.33 22.20 -7.52
CA LEU A 8 -41.32 22.51 -6.52
C LEU A 8 -41.88 22.06 -5.17
N ASN A 9 -41.06 21.37 -4.37
CA ASN A 9 -41.30 21.26 -2.94
C ASN A 9 -40.05 21.79 -2.24
N GLU A 10 -40.26 22.93 -1.60
CA GLU A 10 -39.37 23.73 -0.80
C GLU A 10 -39.91 23.60 0.63
N ASP A 11 -39.03 23.31 1.60
CA ASP A 11 -39.20 23.44 3.06
C ASP A 11 -38.25 22.43 3.75
N ARG A 12 -37.50 22.69 4.82
CA ARG A 12 -37.33 23.87 5.67
C ARG A 12 -36.19 23.59 6.67
N SER A 13 -35.39 24.62 6.95
CA SER A 13 -35.01 25.09 8.30
C SER A 13 -34.26 24.18 9.29
N THR A 14 -32.96 24.46 9.44
CA THR A 14 -32.20 24.78 10.69
C THR A 14 -32.58 24.13 12.03
N LEU A 15 -31.58 23.50 12.67
CA LEU A 15 -31.41 23.55 14.12
C LEU A 15 -29.92 23.49 14.51
N LEU A 16 -29.40 24.66 14.90
CA LEU A 16 -28.17 24.84 15.70
C LEU A 16 -28.43 24.30 17.12
N SER A 17 -27.49 23.54 17.69
CA SER A 17 -27.43 23.27 19.13
C SER A 17 -26.07 23.64 19.72
N VAL A 18 -26.14 24.65 20.58
CA VAL A 18 -25.22 25.21 21.58
C VAL A 18 -24.64 24.10 22.48
N VAL A 19 -23.32 23.90 22.58
CA VAL A 19 -22.31 24.54 23.47
C VAL A 19 -22.40 24.18 24.98
N LEU A 20 -21.22 23.77 25.48
CA LEU A 20 -20.68 23.75 26.85
C LEU A 20 -21.40 22.99 27.97
N LEU A 21 -20.73 21.95 28.48
CA LEU A 21 -20.77 21.57 29.89
C LEU A 21 -19.33 21.43 30.41
N LEU A 22 -18.97 22.40 31.25
CA LEU A 22 -17.82 22.40 32.15
C LEU A 22 -18.07 21.41 33.29
N SER A 23 -17.12 20.52 33.57
CA SER A 23 -16.99 19.89 34.88
C SER A 23 -15.55 20.01 35.37
N LEU A 24 -15.39 20.93 36.32
CA LEU A 24 -14.27 20.99 37.25
C LEU A 24 -14.45 19.86 38.27
N THR A 25 -13.43 19.01 38.44
CA THR A 25 -13.23 18.28 39.69
C THR A 25 -11.85 18.53 40.23
N ALA A 26 -11.84 18.87 41.52
CA ALA A 26 -10.74 19.43 42.27
C ALA A 26 -9.81 18.37 42.85
N CYS A 27 -8.65 18.85 43.27
CA CYS A 27 -7.49 18.19 43.86
C CYS A 27 -7.80 17.22 45.01
N HIS A 28 -7.08 16.10 45.06
CA HIS A 28 -6.66 15.50 46.33
C HIS A 28 -5.46 14.57 46.11
N GLN A 29 -4.23 15.00 46.44
CA GLN A 29 -3.20 14.07 46.87
C GLN A 29 -2.26 14.79 47.82
N ASN A 30 -2.43 14.47 49.10
CA ASN A 30 -1.60 14.94 50.19
C ASN A 30 -0.53 13.87 50.44
N ARG A 31 0.72 14.34 50.56
CA ARG A 31 1.78 13.80 51.42
C ARG A 31 2.34 12.41 51.11
N ILE A 32 3.57 12.38 50.61
CA ILE A 32 4.56 11.36 50.98
C ILE A 32 5.79 12.10 51.49
N GLU A 33 6.12 11.80 52.75
CA GLU A 33 7.28 12.26 53.49
C GLU A 33 8.54 11.57 52.96
N GLU A 34 9.62 12.32 52.83
CA GLU A 34 10.98 11.78 52.72
C GLU A 34 11.35 11.03 54.01
N PRO A 35 12.08 9.92 53.89
CA PRO A 35 13.08 9.58 54.87
C PRO A 35 14.47 9.51 54.25
N ASP A 36 15.34 10.36 54.79
CA ASP A 36 16.74 10.12 55.14
C ASP A 36 17.61 9.30 54.17
N THR A 37 18.50 10.05 53.52
CA THR A 37 19.89 9.70 53.25
C THR A 37 20.47 8.61 54.15
N ILE A 38 20.69 7.43 53.57
CA ILE A 38 21.70 6.48 54.03
C ILE A 38 22.78 6.42 52.95
N ALA A 39 23.96 6.96 53.27
CA ALA A 39 25.17 6.74 52.51
C ALA A 39 25.60 5.28 52.70
N VAL A 40 25.41 4.44 51.68
CA VAL A 40 26.01 3.11 51.62
C VAL A 40 27.28 3.22 50.78
N ALA A 41 28.42 3.04 51.44
CA ALA A 41 29.72 2.93 50.83
C ALA A 41 29.78 1.68 49.92
N ALA A 42 30.28 1.87 48.71
CA ALA A 42 30.48 0.84 47.70
C ALA A 42 31.56 -0.18 48.12
N PRO A 43 31.36 -1.48 47.86
CA PRO A 43 32.44 -2.40 47.51
C PRO A 43 32.75 -2.21 46.03
N SER A 44 33.96 -1.75 45.73
CA SER A 44 34.53 -1.72 44.38
C SER A 44 34.74 -3.16 43.90
N GLU A 45 33.78 -3.68 43.15
CA GLU A 45 33.97 -4.84 42.30
C GLU A 45 34.46 -4.32 40.94
N LYS A 46 35.61 -4.81 40.49
CA LYS A 46 36.18 -4.48 39.18
C LYS A 46 35.24 -5.01 38.10
N VAL A 47 34.32 -4.17 37.64
CA VAL A 47 33.58 -4.39 36.40
C VAL A 47 34.61 -4.36 35.28
N GLN A 48 34.86 -5.53 34.68
CA GLN A 48 35.62 -5.62 33.44
C GLN A 48 34.86 -4.81 32.36
N PRO A 49 35.56 -4.08 31.48
CA PRO A 49 34.90 -3.36 30.40
C PRO A 49 34.18 -4.37 29.52
N LEU A 50 32.86 -4.22 29.38
CA LEU A 50 32.11 -4.82 28.28
C LEU A 50 32.75 -4.31 26.99
N THR A 51 33.46 -5.20 26.30
CA THR A 51 33.94 -4.94 24.95
C THR A 51 32.74 -4.79 24.04
N GLU A 52 32.70 -3.72 23.25
CA GLU A 52 31.62 -3.33 22.32
C GLU A 52 31.38 -4.32 21.17
N GLU A 53 31.95 -5.53 21.24
CA GLU A 53 31.92 -6.54 20.17
C GLU A 53 30.86 -7.64 20.39
N GLU A 54 30.10 -7.64 21.49
CA GLU A 54 29.13 -8.70 21.81
C GLU A 54 27.64 -8.32 21.65
N ASP A 55 27.31 -7.09 21.23
CA ASP A 55 25.89 -6.65 21.07
C ASP A 55 25.41 -6.59 19.61
N SER A 56 26.18 -7.13 18.65
CA SER A 56 25.61 -7.42 17.34
C SER A 56 24.95 -8.80 17.36
N LEU A 57 23.71 -8.87 17.81
CA LEU A 57 22.81 -9.95 17.41
C LEU A 57 22.77 -9.94 15.88
N GLN A 58 23.61 -10.74 15.23
CA GLN A 58 23.55 -10.96 13.80
C GLN A 58 22.16 -11.50 13.49
N GLU A 59 21.32 -10.67 12.86
CA GLU A 59 20.04 -11.13 12.34
C GLU A 59 20.33 -12.32 11.42
N VAL A 60 19.82 -13.48 11.81
CA VAL A 60 20.04 -14.73 11.09
C VAL A 60 19.39 -14.60 9.72
N LYS A 61 20.19 -14.31 8.70
CA LYS A 61 19.75 -14.23 7.31
C LYS A 61 19.12 -15.56 6.92
N ARG A 62 17.81 -15.56 6.65
CA ARG A 62 17.10 -16.78 6.21
C ARG A 62 17.13 -16.86 4.68
N ASN A 63 17.37 -18.05 4.15
CA ASN A 63 17.21 -18.29 2.72
C ASN A 63 15.80 -18.79 2.47
N ILE A 64 14.94 -17.97 1.84
CA ILE A 64 13.56 -18.32 1.51
C ILE A 64 13.51 -18.70 0.04
N SER A 65 13.03 -19.92 -0.25
CA SER A 65 12.87 -20.36 -1.63
C SER A 65 11.72 -19.61 -2.32
N TRP A 66 11.84 -19.34 -3.62
CA TRP A 66 10.82 -18.64 -4.41
C TRP A 66 9.44 -19.30 -4.30
N ASP A 67 9.37 -20.62 -4.24
CA ASP A 67 8.10 -21.34 -4.13
C ASP A 67 7.41 -21.19 -2.77
N GLN A 68 8.10 -20.66 -1.76
CA GLN A 68 7.56 -20.30 -0.45
C GLN A 68 7.08 -18.85 -0.37
N ILE A 69 7.45 -18.01 -1.34
CA ILE A 69 6.96 -16.63 -1.42
C ILE A 69 5.46 -16.63 -1.69
N GLU A 70 4.74 -15.71 -1.05
CA GLU A 70 3.31 -15.61 -1.20
C GLU A 70 2.89 -15.18 -2.60
N VAL A 71 1.67 -15.58 -2.97
CA VAL A 71 1.08 -15.29 -4.28
C VAL A 71 0.11 -14.12 -4.17
N PHE A 72 0.27 -13.15 -5.06
CA PHE A 72 -0.69 -12.10 -5.32
C PHE A 72 -1.06 -12.10 -6.81
N VAL A 73 -2.25 -12.63 -7.12
CA VAL A 73 -2.71 -12.72 -8.51
C VAL A 73 -3.22 -11.36 -8.99
N PHE A 74 -2.31 -10.54 -9.54
CA PHE A 74 -2.57 -9.15 -9.94
C PHE A 74 -3.81 -9.03 -10.82
N SER A 75 -3.97 -9.92 -11.80
CA SER A 75 -5.10 -9.95 -12.73
C SER A 75 -6.47 -10.13 -12.09
N GLN A 76 -6.54 -10.64 -10.85
CA GLN A 76 -7.79 -10.80 -10.10
C GLN A 76 -8.18 -9.56 -9.30
N ALA A 77 -7.28 -8.57 -9.20
CA ALA A 77 -7.52 -7.36 -8.45
C ALA A 77 -8.41 -6.36 -9.21
N ARG A 78 -8.92 -5.36 -8.49
CA ARG A 78 -9.80 -4.32 -9.03
C ARG A 78 -9.44 -2.94 -8.51
N ILE A 79 -9.33 -1.96 -9.40
CA ILE A 79 -9.19 -0.55 -9.04
C ILE A 79 -10.52 -0.07 -8.47
N ASN A 80 -10.46 0.57 -7.30
CA ASN A 80 -11.62 1.13 -6.59
C ASN A 80 -12.75 0.13 -6.37
N ASN A 81 -12.41 -1.16 -6.25
CA ASN A 81 -13.34 -2.29 -6.19
C ASN A 81 -14.35 -2.35 -7.37
N LYS A 82 -14.04 -1.72 -8.51
CA LYS A 82 -14.95 -1.57 -9.66
C LYS A 82 -14.35 -2.15 -10.93
N VAL A 83 -13.15 -1.71 -11.28
CA VAL A 83 -12.55 -1.96 -12.60
C VAL A 83 -11.53 -3.08 -12.51
N PRO A 84 -11.69 -4.20 -13.24
CA PRO A 84 -10.65 -5.22 -13.35
C PRO A 84 -9.38 -4.66 -13.97
N LEU A 85 -8.23 -5.23 -13.62
CA LEU A 85 -6.93 -4.77 -14.16
C LEU A 85 -6.74 -5.12 -15.65
N PHE A 86 -7.45 -6.14 -16.13
CA PHE A 86 -7.58 -6.46 -17.56
C PHE A 86 -9.00 -6.10 -17.99
N THR A 87 -9.14 -5.07 -18.81
CA THR A 87 -10.44 -4.45 -19.09
C THR A 87 -10.50 -3.82 -20.47
N THR A 88 -11.53 -3.04 -20.74
CA THR A 88 -11.60 -2.21 -21.95
C THR A 88 -11.53 -0.73 -21.61
N LYS A 89 -11.07 0.09 -22.55
CA LYS A 89 -11.02 1.55 -22.38
C LYS A 89 -12.39 2.11 -22.01
N ALA A 90 -13.43 1.72 -22.74
CA ALA A 90 -14.79 2.17 -22.45
C ALA A 90 -15.25 1.86 -21.02
N ARG A 91 -14.91 0.68 -20.49
CA ARG A 91 -15.27 0.27 -19.13
C ARG A 91 -14.48 1.04 -18.07
N LEU A 92 -13.18 1.26 -18.28
CA LEU A 92 -12.36 2.10 -17.41
C LEU A 92 -12.96 3.50 -17.33
N GLU A 93 -13.21 4.13 -18.48
CA GLU A 93 -13.67 5.52 -18.56
C GLU A 93 -15.07 5.71 -17.97
N THR A 94 -15.95 4.72 -18.12
CA THR A 94 -17.27 4.73 -17.48
C THR A 94 -17.17 4.70 -15.95
N ALA A 95 -16.18 3.99 -15.40
CA ALA A 95 -16.09 3.72 -13.98
C ALA A 95 -15.28 4.77 -13.20
N ILE A 96 -14.21 5.30 -13.81
CA ILE A 96 -13.27 6.22 -13.15
C ILE A 96 -12.95 7.48 -14.00
N GLY A 97 -13.65 7.70 -15.11
CA GLY A 97 -13.49 8.89 -15.95
C GLY A 97 -12.47 8.72 -17.07
N THR A 98 -12.47 9.68 -18.01
CA THR A 98 -11.61 9.67 -19.21
C THR A 98 -10.13 9.58 -18.85
N ALA A 99 -9.33 8.97 -19.73
CA ALA A 99 -7.88 8.93 -19.60
C ALA A 99 -7.27 10.33 -19.45
N ASP A 100 -6.20 10.43 -18.66
CA ASP A 100 -5.45 11.67 -18.47
C ASP A 100 -4.54 11.92 -19.68
N SER A 101 -3.95 10.85 -20.23
CA SER A 101 -3.20 10.87 -21.49
C SER A 101 -3.09 9.50 -22.13
N VAL A 102 -2.76 9.47 -23.43
CA VAL A 102 -2.36 8.29 -24.18
C VAL A 102 -1.08 8.64 -24.93
N ILE A 103 -0.04 7.84 -24.77
CA ILE A 103 1.31 8.05 -25.33
C ILE A 103 1.68 6.83 -26.16
N SER A 104 2.16 7.03 -27.39
CA SER A 104 2.52 5.89 -28.22
C SER A 104 3.79 5.20 -27.74
N ALA A 105 3.75 3.87 -27.70
CA ALA A 105 4.91 3.06 -27.32
C ALA A 105 5.83 2.74 -28.52
N ARG A 106 5.48 3.25 -29.72
CA ARG A 106 6.22 2.98 -30.95
C ARG A 106 7.62 3.58 -30.91
N GLY A 107 8.61 2.73 -31.14
CA GLY A 107 10.02 3.12 -31.16
C GLY A 107 10.67 3.18 -29.78
N GLU A 108 9.92 2.86 -28.73
CA GLU A 108 10.48 2.63 -27.39
C GLU A 108 11.08 1.22 -27.30
N ASP A 109 12.17 1.08 -26.54
CA ASP A 109 12.79 -0.21 -26.24
C ASP A 109 12.07 -0.85 -25.05
N ILE A 110 10.97 -1.53 -25.33
CA ILE A 110 10.10 -2.12 -24.31
C ILE A 110 10.62 -3.52 -23.96
N CYS A 111 11.04 -3.69 -22.72
CA CYS A 111 11.68 -4.92 -22.24
C CYS A 111 10.67 -6.02 -21.83
N GLY A 112 9.38 -5.70 -21.72
CA GLY A 112 8.33 -6.68 -21.45
C GLY A 112 6.96 -6.06 -21.68
N SER A 113 6.01 -6.84 -22.20
CA SER A 113 4.65 -6.37 -22.47
C SER A 113 3.61 -7.42 -22.13
N GLN A 114 2.41 -6.96 -21.78
CA GLN A 114 1.22 -7.79 -21.59
C GLN A 114 0.51 -8.13 -22.91
N PHE A 115 0.88 -7.47 -24.01
CA PHE A 115 0.37 -7.71 -25.35
C PHE A 115 1.50 -8.03 -26.34
N GLU A 116 1.24 -8.97 -27.24
CA GLU A 116 2.17 -9.30 -28.35
C GLU A 116 2.05 -8.33 -29.54
N ASP A 117 0.94 -7.59 -29.62
CA ASP A 117 0.63 -6.62 -30.68
C ASP A 117 1.14 -5.22 -30.29
N ASP A 118 1.29 -4.32 -31.28
CA ASP A 118 1.47 -2.87 -31.06
C ASP A 118 0.46 -2.33 -30.03
N PHE A 119 0.98 -1.60 -29.04
CA PHE A 119 0.17 -0.92 -28.03
C PHE A 119 0.66 0.50 -27.77
N ASP A 120 -0.19 1.29 -27.10
CA ASP A 120 0.12 2.60 -26.56
C ASP A 120 0.02 2.55 -25.02
N PHE A 121 0.67 3.47 -24.31
CA PHE A 121 0.47 3.63 -22.87
C PHE A 121 -0.72 4.56 -22.59
N LEU A 122 -1.64 4.13 -21.74
CA LEU A 122 -2.74 4.95 -21.24
C LEU A 122 -2.51 5.24 -19.75
N TYR A 123 -2.67 6.51 -19.36
CA TYR A 123 -2.48 6.96 -17.98
C TYR A 123 -3.79 7.45 -17.39
N LYS A 124 -4.09 7.02 -16.15
CA LYS A 124 -5.26 7.48 -15.40
C LYS A 124 -5.04 7.44 -13.89
N GLU A 125 -5.07 8.61 -13.23
CA GLU A 125 -5.07 8.73 -11.76
C GLU A 125 -3.97 7.91 -11.07
N GLY A 126 -2.76 7.95 -11.62
CA GLY A 126 -1.60 7.20 -11.13
C GLY A 126 -1.56 5.73 -11.57
N ALA A 127 -2.50 5.27 -12.39
CA ALA A 127 -2.42 3.97 -13.05
C ALA A 127 -1.82 4.12 -14.46
N THR A 128 -0.98 3.16 -14.83
CA THR A 128 -0.43 2.98 -16.17
C THR A 128 -0.98 1.69 -16.76
N PHE A 129 -1.47 1.76 -17.99
CA PHE A 129 -1.99 0.62 -18.72
C PHE A 129 -1.32 0.52 -20.08
N GLU A 130 -1.10 -0.70 -20.54
CA GLU A 130 -0.93 -0.96 -21.96
C GLU A 130 -2.31 -0.96 -22.63
N LEU A 131 -2.43 -0.26 -23.75
CA LEU A 131 -3.62 -0.14 -24.57
C LEU A 131 -3.37 -0.76 -25.94
N CYS A 132 -3.91 -1.95 -26.16
CA CYS A 132 -3.94 -2.60 -27.46
C CYS A 132 -5.37 -2.57 -28.02
N LYS A 133 -5.59 -1.76 -29.05
CA LYS A 133 -6.93 -1.50 -29.65
C LYS A 133 -7.90 -0.93 -28.59
N ASP A 134 -8.84 -1.75 -28.09
CA ASP A 134 -9.76 -1.36 -26.99
C ASP A 134 -9.44 -2.12 -25.68
N SER A 135 -8.48 -3.04 -25.70
CA SER A 135 -8.07 -3.84 -24.55
C SER A 135 -7.04 -3.09 -23.71
N LEU A 136 -7.25 -3.08 -22.40
CA LEU A 136 -6.36 -2.51 -21.41
C LEU A 136 -5.81 -3.59 -20.49
N ALA A 137 -4.52 -3.51 -20.22
CA ALA A 137 -3.84 -4.31 -19.21
C ALA A 137 -3.07 -3.38 -18.27
N CYS A 138 -3.45 -3.36 -16.99
CA CYS A 138 -2.80 -2.52 -15.99
C CYS A 138 -1.37 -3.02 -15.75
N GLU A 139 -0.40 -2.14 -15.86
CA GLU A 139 1.01 -2.42 -15.58
C GLU A 139 1.37 -1.95 -14.16
N GLU A 140 0.96 -0.72 -13.82
CA GLU A 140 1.30 -0.08 -12.57
C GLU A 140 0.08 0.63 -11.97
N LEU A 141 0.00 0.63 -10.64
CA LEU A 141 -0.87 1.52 -9.88
C LEU A 141 -0.07 2.24 -8.80
N VAL A 142 0.04 3.56 -8.90
CA VAL A 142 0.57 4.47 -7.88
C VAL A 142 -0.58 4.95 -6.99
N PHE A 143 -0.46 4.73 -5.68
CA PHE A 143 -1.51 5.07 -4.74
C PHE A 143 -1.60 6.56 -4.44
N ASN A 144 -2.82 7.10 -4.52
CA ASN A 144 -3.14 8.47 -4.14
C ASN A 144 -4.40 8.52 -3.26
N ALA A 145 -4.96 9.72 -3.06
CA ALA A 145 -6.13 9.90 -2.18
C ALA A 145 -7.44 9.36 -2.78
N HIS A 146 -7.47 9.04 -4.07
CA HIS A 146 -8.67 8.74 -4.84
C HIS A 146 -8.71 7.31 -5.39
N ASN A 147 -7.63 6.55 -5.21
CA ASN A 147 -7.54 5.19 -5.71
C ASN A 147 -7.27 4.14 -4.61
N SER A 148 -7.66 2.91 -4.90
CA SER A 148 -7.39 1.72 -4.11
C SER A 148 -7.32 0.49 -5.01
N LEU A 149 -6.70 -0.58 -4.52
CA LEU A 149 -6.63 -1.86 -5.20
C LEU A 149 -7.21 -2.95 -4.31
N THR A 150 -8.30 -3.57 -4.75
CA THR A 150 -8.97 -4.63 -4.00
C THR A 150 -8.67 -5.99 -4.62
N TRP A 151 -8.22 -6.93 -3.79
CA TRP A 151 -8.01 -8.34 -4.16
C TRP A 151 -8.68 -9.24 -3.12
N GLY A 152 -9.75 -9.91 -3.52
CA GLY A 152 -10.60 -10.65 -2.59
C GLY A 152 -11.17 -9.73 -1.50
N LYS A 153 -10.80 -9.99 -0.25
CA LYS A 153 -11.22 -9.18 0.92
C LYS A 153 -10.17 -8.13 1.33
N ILE A 154 -9.02 -8.10 0.67
CA ILE A 154 -7.92 -7.19 0.98
C ILE A 154 -8.08 -5.95 0.10
N THR A 155 -7.87 -4.76 0.68
CA THR A 155 -7.83 -3.51 -0.08
C THR A 155 -6.57 -2.74 0.28
N PHE A 156 -5.74 -2.48 -0.73
CA PHE A 156 -4.56 -1.66 -0.64
C PHE A 156 -4.91 -0.20 -0.95
N THR A 157 -4.29 0.71 -0.22
CA THR A 157 -4.44 2.16 -0.37
C THR A 157 -3.11 2.85 -0.06
N ARG A 158 -3.03 4.16 -0.25
CA ARG A 158 -1.89 4.99 0.20
C ARG A 158 -1.59 4.93 1.72
N ASN A 159 -2.51 4.38 2.52
CA ASN A 159 -2.35 4.22 3.96
C ASN A 159 -1.91 2.81 4.37
N THR A 160 -1.81 1.88 3.41
CA THR A 160 -1.27 0.54 3.68
C THR A 160 0.19 0.67 4.10
N THR A 161 0.54 0.13 5.25
CA THR A 161 1.89 0.22 5.83
C THR A 161 2.70 -1.05 5.57
N TRP A 162 4.01 -0.96 5.75
CA TRP A 162 4.90 -2.12 5.81
C TRP A 162 4.38 -3.20 6.75
N GLU A 163 3.89 -2.81 7.94
CA GLU A 163 3.35 -3.77 8.92
C GLU A 163 2.06 -4.45 8.47
N ASN A 164 1.20 -3.74 7.72
CA ASN A 164 0.05 -4.39 7.10
C ASN A 164 0.51 -5.45 6.08
N ILE A 165 1.54 -5.12 5.29
CA ILE A 165 2.09 -6.03 4.29
C ILE A 165 2.81 -7.21 4.94
N LYS A 166 3.52 -7.02 6.05
CA LYS A 166 4.17 -8.09 6.82
C LYS A 166 3.17 -9.12 7.34
N GLN A 167 1.96 -8.69 7.69
CA GLN A 167 0.89 -9.61 8.09
C GLN A 167 0.32 -10.41 6.92
N LEU A 168 0.28 -9.82 5.72
CA LEU A 168 -0.28 -10.45 4.52
C LEU A 168 0.72 -11.36 3.80
N PHE A 169 1.97 -10.93 3.72
CA PHE A 169 3.05 -11.55 2.96
C PHE A 169 4.35 -11.65 3.80
N PRO A 170 4.33 -12.38 4.93
CA PRO A 170 5.46 -12.45 5.85
C PRO A 170 6.77 -12.96 5.23
N ASN A 171 6.72 -13.93 4.32
CA ASN A 171 7.92 -14.49 3.68
C ASN A 171 8.54 -13.49 2.71
N ALA A 172 7.74 -12.80 1.89
CA ALA A 172 8.22 -11.76 1.00
C ALA A 172 8.87 -10.58 1.75
N VAL A 173 8.26 -10.15 2.86
CA VAL A 173 8.84 -9.12 3.74
C VAL A 173 10.14 -9.58 4.37
N LEU A 174 10.18 -10.81 4.89
CA LEU A 174 11.39 -11.36 5.49
C LEU A 174 12.53 -11.49 4.45
N GLN A 175 12.22 -11.86 3.22
CA GLN A 175 13.20 -11.91 2.13
C GLN A 175 13.80 -10.52 1.87
N ALA A 176 12.96 -9.48 1.78
CA ALA A 176 13.45 -8.11 1.60
C ALA A 176 14.32 -7.66 2.80
N GLU A 177 13.90 -7.94 4.03
CA GLU A 177 14.66 -7.62 5.25
C GLU A 177 16.04 -8.34 5.24
N ASN A 178 16.11 -9.60 4.83
CA ASN A 178 17.37 -10.37 4.67
C ASN A 178 18.32 -9.79 3.61
N GLU A 179 17.78 -9.02 2.66
CA GLU A 179 18.52 -8.29 1.64
C GLU A 179 18.85 -6.85 2.07
N GLY A 180 18.45 -6.44 3.28
CA GLY A 180 18.64 -5.08 3.78
C GLY A 180 17.70 -4.06 3.13
N ARG A 181 16.55 -4.51 2.61
CA ARG A 181 15.59 -3.69 1.85
C ARG A 181 14.26 -3.55 2.58
N ARG A 182 13.73 -2.32 2.58
CA ARG A 182 12.36 -2.00 3.02
C ARG A 182 11.61 -1.09 2.04
N ASP A 183 12.19 -0.87 0.88
CA ASP A 183 11.67 -0.07 -0.23
C ASP A 183 10.82 -0.91 -1.19
N MET A 184 10.91 -2.24 -1.12
CA MET A 184 10.21 -3.14 -2.05
C MET A 184 10.08 -4.54 -1.48
N ILE A 185 9.00 -5.24 -1.84
CA ILE A 185 8.92 -6.70 -1.80
C ILE A 185 8.52 -7.25 -3.17
N THR A 186 8.88 -8.51 -3.43
CA THR A 186 8.50 -9.24 -4.64
C THR A 186 7.60 -10.39 -4.26
N LEU A 187 6.46 -10.52 -4.96
CA LEU A 187 5.47 -11.57 -4.80
C LEU A 187 5.37 -12.37 -6.07
N ARG A 188 4.92 -13.62 -5.94
CA ARG A 188 4.52 -14.43 -7.08
C ARG A 188 3.23 -13.90 -7.69
N ASP A 189 3.14 -13.85 -9.01
CA ASP A 189 1.93 -13.42 -9.71
C ASP A 189 0.92 -14.56 -9.91
N ALA A 190 1.38 -15.82 -9.81
CA ALA A 190 0.57 -17.01 -10.01
C ALA A 190 0.92 -18.14 -9.03
N TYR A 191 -0.06 -19.04 -8.81
CA TYR A 191 0.14 -20.28 -8.07
C TYR A 191 0.97 -21.31 -8.85
N SER A 192 1.09 -21.15 -10.17
CA SER A 192 2.05 -21.91 -10.98
C SER A 192 3.48 -21.61 -10.54
N LYS A 193 4.36 -22.61 -10.66
CA LYS A 193 5.80 -22.43 -10.44
C LYS A 193 6.53 -22.01 -11.73
N ASP A 194 5.85 -22.06 -12.87
CA ASP A 194 6.42 -21.82 -14.19
C ASP A 194 6.24 -20.37 -14.67
N SER A 195 5.72 -19.49 -13.82
CA SER A 195 5.61 -18.07 -14.13
C SER A 195 6.92 -17.36 -13.82
N ASP A 196 7.49 -16.72 -14.83
CA ASP A 196 8.67 -15.86 -14.67
C ASP A 196 8.28 -14.42 -14.27
N SER A 197 6.99 -14.10 -14.33
CA SER A 197 6.43 -12.81 -13.90
C SER A 197 6.34 -12.71 -12.38
N SER A 198 6.24 -11.47 -11.88
CA SER A 198 6.11 -11.19 -10.45
C SER A 198 5.28 -9.94 -10.21
N VAL A 199 4.85 -9.76 -8.97
CA VAL A 199 4.24 -8.50 -8.53
C VAL A 199 5.17 -7.82 -7.54
N LYS A 200 5.50 -6.55 -7.81
CA LYS A 200 6.38 -5.76 -6.96
C LYS A 200 5.58 -4.71 -6.22
N LEU A 201 5.68 -4.70 -4.90
CA LEU A 201 5.09 -3.69 -4.02
C LEU A 201 6.22 -2.77 -3.56
N TYR A 202 6.08 -1.47 -3.73
CA TYR A 202 7.11 -0.50 -3.33
C TYR A 202 6.63 0.43 -2.24
N PHE A 203 7.58 0.82 -1.39
CA PHE A 203 7.32 1.57 -0.17
C PHE A 203 8.21 2.80 -0.09
N GLU A 204 7.61 3.88 0.41
CA GLU A 204 8.30 5.11 0.81
C GLU A 204 7.80 5.49 2.20
N ASP A 205 8.70 5.86 3.10
CA ASP A 205 8.40 6.20 4.50
C ASP A 205 7.51 5.15 5.20
N GLY A 206 7.75 3.87 4.89
CA GLY A 206 7.01 2.73 5.46
C GLY A 206 5.57 2.56 4.94
N LYS A 207 5.18 3.27 3.88
CA LYS A 207 3.86 3.18 3.25
C LYS A 207 3.96 2.70 1.82
N LEU A 208 2.99 1.88 1.43
CA LEU A 208 2.86 1.38 0.07
C LEU A 208 2.51 2.54 -0.88
N VAL A 209 3.38 2.79 -1.86
CA VAL A 209 3.21 3.87 -2.84
C VAL A 209 2.87 3.38 -4.24
N ARG A 210 3.32 2.17 -4.62
CA ARG A 210 2.98 1.60 -5.93
C ARG A 210 2.97 0.07 -5.92
N ILE A 211 2.21 -0.51 -6.85
CA ILE A 211 2.23 -1.93 -7.19
C ILE A 211 2.44 -2.05 -8.70
N ILE A 212 3.38 -2.91 -9.12
CA ILE A 212 3.70 -3.17 -10.51
C ILE A 212 3.51 -4.65 -10.83
N ASN A 213 2.85 -4.96 -11.94
CA ASN A 213 2.92 -6.24 -12.62
C ASN A 213 4.21 -6.29 -13.43
N PHE A 214 5.20 -7.02 -12.95
CA PHE A 214 6.52 -7.08 -13.55
C PHE A 214 6.64 -8.32 -14.44
N ILE A 215 6.80 -8.08 -15.73
CA ILE A 215 7.11 -9.12 -16.73
C ILE A 215 8.60 -8.99 -17.07
N PRO A 216 9.41 -10.04 -16.88
CA PRO A 216 10.82 -9.99 -17.23
C PRO A 216 11.03 -9.97 -18.75
N CYS A 217 12.16 -9.41 -19.12
CA CYS A 217 12.90 -9.75 -20.34
C CYS A 217 13.82 -10.95 -20.02
#